data_AF-F8MTT8-F1
#
_entry.id   AF-F8MTT8-F1
#
_cell.length_a   1.000
_cell.length_b   1.000
_cell.length_c   1.000
_cell.angle_alpha   90.00
_cell.angle_beta   90.00
_cell.angle_gamma   90.00
#
_symmetry.space_group_name_H-M   'P 1'
#
loop_
_entity.id
_entity.type
_entity.pdbx_description
1 polymer ?
#
loop_
_entity_poly.entity_id
_entity_poly.type
_entity_poly.pdbx_seq_one_letter_code
_entity_poly.pdbx_strand_id
1 'polypeptide(L)'
;MYSKLALAALLLATAEARFGQEQSVANIISSLSNFGNPGVAPTLAGSTPGVLLAGANACDKLTLADRIVSELGNDKAVIDAAKKLVAAEKNFNPFAVSIPSICSDPALPATQELRGIVPLVDPAVTGADVENANSATSLTTPFANDGLSVADIVKANGFSNFTAQSSSGSTTAPAAGNNNNNNNNNGNNGNNGNTGAVTSTVTSAAPAATSEAADAGNGNDNNGDNNDNNGNNNDDNSNNGNDNANTGNDNNSNGVQKSTLAGADFGLCVPTMSFVGGRGNRKATEFTFLPKDPLVAKGQQEALNPNIITNRICDQLTNVCQANQAAKTACLDAKAQIQALGTKDASTAQKWNELLGFAGTDVSQ
;
A
#
# COMPACT_ATOMS: atom_id res chain seq x y z
N MET A 1 -37.80 23.98 -0.59
CA MET A 1 -36.64 24.02 0.33
C MET A 1 -35.93 22.67 0.53
N TYR A 2 -36.45 21.54 0.04
CA TYR A 2 -35.84 20.21 0.26
C TYR A 2 -34.73 19.81 -0.74
N SER A 3 -34.63 20.46 -1.90
CA SER A 3 -33.65 20.09 -2.95
C SER A 3 -32.22 20.63 -2.67
N LYS A 4 -32.09 21.77 -1.97
CA LYS A 4 -30.78 22.37 -1.66
C LYS A 4 -30.07 21.70 -0.47
N LEU A 5 -30.83 21.13 0.48
CA LEU A 5 -30.28 20.38 1.61
C LEU A 5 -29.81 18.97 1.20
N ALA A 6 -30.52 18.31 0.29
CA ALA A 6 -30.09 17.01 -0.26
C ALA A 6 -28.83 17.14 -1.12
N LEU A 7 -28.72 18.21 -1.92
CA LEU A 7 -27.54 18.46 -2.75
C LEU A 7 -26.32 18.86 -1.90
N ALA A 8 -26.52 19.60 -0.81
CA ALA A 8 -25.44 19.92 0.13
C ALA A 8 -24.95 18.68 0.89
N ALA A 9 -25.84 17.76 1.30
CA ALA A 9 -25.43 16.50 1.92
C ALA A 9 -24.68 15.58 0.95
N LEU A 10 -25.06 15.57 -0.34
CA LEU A 10 -24.37 14.81 -1.38
C LEU A 10 -22.98 15.41 -1.69
N LEU A 11 -22.84 16.75 -1.65
CA LEU A 11 -21.56 17.45 -1.86
C LEU A 11 -20.62 17.39 -0.65
N LEU A 12 -21.14 17.35 0.59
CA LEU A 12 -20.32 17.10 1.78
C LEU A 12 -19.83 15.65 1.85
N ALA A 13 -20.65 14.67 1.43
CA ALA A 13 -20.21 13.28 1.35
C ALA A 13 -19.11 13.05 0.30
N THR A 14 -19.11 13.82 -0.81
CA THR A 14 -18.04 13.73 -1.83
C THR A 14 -16.74 14.46 -1.44
N ALA A 15 -16.76 15.33 -0.42
CA ALA A 15 -15.60 16.13 -0.02
C ALA A 15 -14.83 15.53 1.18
N GLU A 16 -15.42 14.56 1.90
CA GLU A 16 -14.73 13.80 2.95
C GLU A 16 -13.86 12.64 2.39
N ALA A 17 -14.05 12.29 1.11
CA ALA A 17 -13.12 11.47 0.32
C ALA A 17 -12.00 12.39 -0.18
N ARG A 18 -10.83 12.43 0.44
CA ARG A 18 -9.70 11.53 0.10
C ARG A 18 -8.64 11.44 1.20
N PHE A 19 -8.78 12.21 2.28
CA PHE A 19 -7.76 12.35 3.35
C PHE A 19 -8.35 12.26 4.78
N GLY A 20 -9.62 11.90 4.93
CA GLY A 20 -10.31 11.85 6.23
C GLY A 20 -10.59 10.44 6.78
N GLN A 21 -10.70 9.43 5.90
CA GLN A 21 -11.02 8.05 6.30
C GLN A 21 -9.93 7.46 7.21
N GLU A 22 -8.67 7.67 6.88
CA GLU A 22 -7.53 7.15 7.63
C GLU A 22 -7.55 7.64 9.09
N GLN A 23 -7.77 8.95 9.29
CA GLN A 23 -7.87 9.55 10.62
C GLN A 23 -9.17 9.19 11.32
N SER A 24 -10.29 9.09 10.59
CA SER A 24 -11.59 8.68 11.14
C SER A 24 -11.53 7.27 11.71
N VAL A 25 -11.02 6.31 10.93
CA VAL A 25 -10.85 4.91 11.35
C VAL A 25 -9.82 4.81 12.49
N ALA A 26 -8.70 5.53 12.40
CA ALA A 26 -7.72 5.58 13.49
C ALA A 26 -8.35 6.10 14.80
N ASN A 27 -9.18 7.15 14.75
CA ASN A 27 -9.86 7.68 15.92
C ASN A 27 -10.83 6.66 16.52
N ILE A 28 -11.59 5.94 15.69
CA ILE A 28 -12.49 4.87 16.13
C ILE A 28 -11.70 3.78 16.87
N ILE A 29 -10.60 3.30 16.30
CA ILE A 29 -9.75 2.27 16.92
C ILE A 29 -9.12 2.79 18.22
N SER A 30 -8.67 4.05 18.24
CA SER A 30 -8.08 4.65 19.45
C SER A 30 -9.07 4.77 20.59
N SER A 31 -10.38 4.89 20.30
CA SER A 31 -11.44 4.96 21.30
C SER A 31 -11.69 3.64 22.03
N LEU A 32 -11.15 2.53 21.50
CA LEU A 32 -11.22 1.19 22.10
C LEU A 32 -10.18 0.99 23.23
N SER A 33 -9.74 2.07 23.88
CA SER A 33 -8.65 2.04 24.88
C SER A 33 -9.00 1.26 26.15
N ASN A 34 -10.26 0.90 26.33
CA ASN A 34 -10.77 0.03 27.38
C ASN A 34 -10.70 -1.47 27.04
N PHE A 35 -10.30 -1.83 25.82
CA PHE A 35 -10.14 -3.20 25.35
C PHE A 35 -8.66 -3.59 25.26
N GLY A 36 -8.36 -4.88 25.45
CA GLY A 36 -7.00 -5.40 25.42
C GLY A 36 -6.08 -4.82 26.50
N ASN A 37 -4.77 -4.94 26.29
CA ASN A 37 -3.78 -4.37 27.19
C ASN A 37 -3.67 -2.84 27.03
N PRO A 38 -3.37 -2.08 28.09
CA PRO A 38 -3.16 -0.64 28.01
C PRO A 38 -2.15 -0.26 26.93
N GLY A 39 -2.51 0.69 26.06
CA GLY A 39 -1.64 1.18 24.98
C GLY A 39 -1.73 0.41 23.67
N VAL A 40 -2.37 -0.76 23.63
CA VAL A 40 -2.52 -1.54 22.39
C VAL A 40 -3.45 -0.85 21.40
N ALA A 41 -4.66 -0.47 21.80
CA ALA A 41 -5.62 0.22 20.94
C ALA A 41 -5.05 1.49 20.26
N PRO A 42 -4.40 2.45 20.97
CA PRO A 42 -3.78 3.60 20.32
C PRO A 42 -2.58 3.23 19.43
N THR A 43 -1.86 2.13 19.71
CA THR A 43 -0.78 1.65 18.85
C THR A 43 -1.32 1.10 17.52
N LEU A 44 -2.39 0.31 17.59
CA LEU A 44 -3.08 -0.20 16.41
C LEU A 44 -3.71 0.94 15.60
N ALA A 45 -4.32 1.91 16.26
CA ALA A 45 -4.83 3.13 15.63
C ALA A 45 -3.73 3.92 14.90
N GLY A 46 -2.53 4.03 15.49
CA GLY A 46 -1.38 4.68 14.87
C GLY A 46 -0.87 3.96 13.61
N SER A 47 -1.17 2.67 13.47
CA SER A 47 -0.81 1.86 12.30
C SER A 47 -1.81 2.00 11.14
N THR A 48 -3.04 2.45 11.42
CA THR A 48 -4.13 2.56 10.44
C THR A 48 -3.79 3.40 9.22
N PRO A 49 -3.19 4.60 9.33
CA PRO A 49 -2.82 5.36 8.15
C PRO A 49 -1.84 4.59 7.25
N GLY A 50 -0.86 3.90 7.85
CA GLY A 50 0.19 3.17 7.14
C GLY A 50 -0.33 2.11 6.16
N VAL A 51 -1.48 1.48 6.45
CA VAL A 51 -2.08 0.43 5.60
C VAL A 51 -3.11 0.97 4.60
N LEU A 52 -3.50 2.24 4.72
CA LEU A 52 -4.45 2.89 3.82
C LEU A 52 -3.78 3.82 2.80
N LEU A 53 -2.49 4.11 2.97
CA LEU A 53 -1.70 4.87 2.01
C LEU A 53 -1.56 4.17 0.65
N ALA A 54 -1.31 4.98 -0.39
CA ALA A 54 -1.15 4.51 -1.76
C ALA A 54 -0.09 3.43 -1.94
N GLY A 55 1.05 3.55 -1.25
CA GLY A 55 2.17 2.61 -1.35
C GLY A 55 2.00 1.32 -0.54
N ALA A 56 0.96 1.20 0.29
CA ALA A 56 0.75 0.01 1.12
C ALA A 56 0.28 -1.18 0.28
N ASN A 57 0.62 -2.41 0.70
CA ASN A 57 0.04 -3.61 0.11
C ASN A 57 -1.45 -3.67 0.47
N ALA A 58 -2.32 -4.01 -0.49
CA ALA A 58 -3.76 -4.07 -0.30
C ALA A 58 -4.19 -5.09 0.79
N CYS A 59 -3.39 -6.10 1.06
CA CYS A 59 -3.66 -7.11 2.09
C CYS A 59 -3.30 -6.64 3.50
N ASP A 60 -2.39 -5.66 3.67
CA ASP A 60 -1.91 -5.22 4.98
C ASP A 60 -3.03 -4.68 5.87
N LYS A 61 -4.04 -4.02 5.27
CA LYS A 61 -5.19 -3.53 6.05
C LYS A 61 -6.06 -4.65 6.60
N LEU A 62 -6.14 -5.79 5.91
CA LEU A 62 -6.90 -6.95 6.38
C LEU A 62 -6.16 -7.61 7.53
N THR A 63 -4.84 -7.75 7.40
CA THR A 63 -3.95 -8.21 8.48
C THR A 63 -4.03 -7.31 9.71
N LEU A 64 -4.06 -5.97 9.53
CA LEU A 64 -4.24 -5.05 10.65
C LEU A 64 -5.63 -5.19 11.29
N ALA A 65 -6.68 -5.38 10.49
CA ALA A 65 -8.02 -5.61 11.01
C ALA A 65 -8.10 -6.91 11.83
N ASP A 66 -7.46 -7.98 11.39
CA ASP A 66 -7.34 -9.22 12.17
C ASP A 66 -6.57 -8.99 13.48
N ARG A 67 -5.49 -8.21 13.42
CA ARG A 67 -4.68 -7.89 14.60
C ARG A 67 -5.46 -7.06 15.63
N ILE A 68 -6.36 -6.19 15.17
CA ILE A 68 -7.29 -5.46 16.06
C ILE A 68 -8.17 -6.44 16.84
N VAL A 69 -8.76 -7.43 16.16
CA VAL A 69 -9.62 -8.41 16.82
C VAL A 69 -8.81 -9.33 17.73
N SER A 70 -7.62 -9.77 17.30
CA SER A 70 -6.80 -10.69 18.09
C SER A 70 -6.23 -10.05 19.36
N GLU A 71 -5.84 -8.77 19.32
CA GLU A 71 -5.21 -8.10 20.45
C GLU A 71 -6.19 -7.35 21.36
N LEU A 72 -7.34 -6.89 20.84
CA LEU A 72 -8.35 -6.18 21.64
C LEU A 72 -9.54 -7.07 22.05
N GLY A 73 -9.69 -8.24 21.42
CA GLY A 73 -10.77 -9.19 21.66
C GLY A 73 -11.92 -9.10 20.65
N ASN A 74 -12.94 -9.95 20.83
CA ASN A 74 -14.06 -10.10 19.89
C ASN A 74 -15.33 -9.37 20.33
N ASP A 75 -15.21 -8.36 21.19
CA ASP A 75 -16.36 -7.53 21.56
C ASP A 75 -16.95 -6.86 20.32
N LYS A 76 -18.26 -6.62 20.33
CA LYS A 76 -18.97 -6.01 19.21
C LYS A 76 -18.34 -4.68 18.78
N ALA A 77 -17.89 -3.85 19.73
CA ALA A 77 -17.26 -2.57 19.41
C ALA A 77 -15.92 -2.75 18.69
N VAL A 78 -15.13 -3.76 19.06
CA VAL A 78 -13.86 -4.10 18.40
C VAL A 78 -14.11 -4.62 16.99
N ILE A 79 -15.05 -5.55 16.84
CA ILE A 79 -15.45 -6.08 15.53
C ILE A 79 -15.96 -4.94 14.64
N ASP A 80 -16.87 -4.09 15.12
CA ASP A 80 -17.41 -2.97 14.34
C ASP A 80 -16.30 -2.00 13.87
N ALA A 81 -15.31 -1.72 14.71
CA ALA A 81 -14.15 -0.90 14.34
C ALA A 81 -13.26 -1.59 13.29
N ALA A 82 -12.96 -2.87 13.45
CA ALA A 82 -12.18 -3.64 12.49
C ALA A 82 -12.91 -3.74 11.13
N LYS A 83 -14.24 -3.89 11.13
CA LYS A 83 -15.06 -3.83 9.90
C LYS A 83 -14.92 -2.49 9.18
N LYS A 84 -14.86 -1.37 9.92
CA LYS A 84 -14.63 -0.04 9.32
C LYS A 84 -13.26 0.06 8.67
N LEU A 85 -12.22 -0.56 9.22
CA LEU A 85 -10.91 -0.63 8.57
C LEU A 85 -10.93 -1.50 7.31
N VAL A 86 -11.58 -2.66 7.33
CA VAL A 86 -11.73 -3.51 6.14
C VAL A 86 -12.45 -2.77 5.01
N ALA A 87 -13.55 -2.09 5.34
CA ALA A 87 -14.35 -1.32 4.39
C ALA A 87 -13.70 0.01 3.96
N ALA A 88 -12.68 0.50 4.68
CA ALA A 88 -12.03 1.76 4.34
C ALA A 88 -11.35 1.69 2.97
N GLU A 89 -11.45 2.78 2.22
CA GLU A 89 -10.75 2.94 0.96
C GLU A 89 -9.24 2.97 1.19
N LYS A 90 -8.50 2.15 0.42
CA LYS A 90 -7.05 2.32 0.31
C LYS A 90 -6.81 3.38 -0.75
N ASN A 91 -6.12 4.45 -0.37
CA ASN A 91 -5.77 5.54 -1.26
C ASN A 91 -4.92 5.01 -2.43
N PHE A 92 -4.93 5.71 -3.56
CA PHE A 92 -3.99 5.50 -4.66
C PHE A 92 -3.61 6.83 -5.28
N ASN A 93 -2.45 6.90 -5.93
CA ASN A 93 -2.06 8.12 -6.63
C ASN A 93 -2.70 8.14 -8.03
N PRO A 94 -3.71 8.99 -8.29
CA PRO A 94 -4.40 9.03 -9.58
C PRO A 94 -3.49 9.48 -10.75
N PHE A 95 -2.32 10.04 -10.46
CA PHE A 95 -1.31 10.39 -11.47
C PHE A 95 -0.43 9.20 -11.87
N ALA A 96 -0.39 8.12 -11.07
CA ALA A 96 0.44 6.94 -11.32
C ALA A 96 -0.41 5.72 -11.74
N VAL A 97 -1.60 5.57 -11.16
CA VAL A 97 -2.55 4.50 -11.47
C VAL A 97 -3.96 5.06 -11.46
N SER A 98 -4.87 4.50 -12.26
CA SER A 98 -6.26 4.96 -12.36
C SER A 98 -7.29 4.06 -11.67
N ILE A 99 -6.82 2.98 -11.05
CA ILE A 99 -7.64 1.93 -10.43
C ILE A 99 -7.06 1.53 -9.07
N PRO A 100 -7.90 1.10 -8.13
CA PRO A 100 -7.44 0.66 -6.81
C PRO A 100 -6.76 -0.72 -6.91
N SER A 101 -6.01 -1.07 -5.87
CA SER A 101 -5.60 -2.46 -5.64
C SER A 101 -6.43 -3.10 -4.52
N ILE A 102 -6.80 -4.36 -4.71
CA ILE A 102 -7.65 -5.12 -3.78
C ILE A 102 -6.95 -6.44 -3.44
N CYS A 103 -6.97 -6.82 -2.16
CA CYS A 103 -6.29 -8.02 -1.69
C CYS A 103 -6.88 -9.29 -2.33
N SER A 104 -6.02 -10.12 -2.91
CA SER A 104 -6.36 -11.39 -3.56
C SER A 104 -5.92 -12.61 -2.76
N ASP A 105 -5.60 -12.45 -1.48
CA ASP A 105 -5.25 -13.56 -0.60
C ASP A 105 -6.54 -14.16 0.00
N PRO A 106 -6.89 -15.42 -0.31
CA PRO A 106 -8.09 -16.08 0.24
C PRO A 106 -8.00 -16.38 1.73
N ALA A 107 -6.79 -16.34 2.32
CA ALA A 107 -6.61 -16.50 3.76
C ALA A 107 -6.98 -15.24 4.57
N LEU A 108 -7.20 -14.09 3.90
CA LEU A 108 -7.45 -12.80 4.55
C LEU A 108 -8.84 -12.22 4.25
N PRO A 109 -9.51 -11.58 5.23
CA PRO A 109 -9.16 -11.60 6.66
C PRO A 109 -9.21 -13.01 7.25
N ALA A 110 -8.41 -13.28 8.28
CA ALA A 110 -8.46 -14.54 9.02
C ALA A 110 -9.66 -14.60 9.98
N THR A 111 -10.12 -13.43 10.46
CA THR A 111 -11.27 -13.29 11.35
C THR A 111 -12.58 -13.48 10.60
N GLN A 112 -13.37 -14.49 10.98
CA GLN A 112 -14.58 -14.87 10.25
C GLN A 112 -15.63 -13.75 10.21
N GLU A 113 -15.76 -12.96 11.28
CA GLU A 113 -16.70 -11.84 11.38
C GLU A 113 -16.35 -10.66 10.45
N LEU A 114 -15.13 -10.64 9.91
CA LEU A 114 -14.66 -9.62 8.96
C LEU A 114 -14.75 -10.07 7.50
N ARG A 115 -15.01 -11.37 7.26
CA ARG A 115 -15.15 -11.94 5.93
C ARG A 115 -16.41 -11.43 5.24
N GLY A 116 -16.38 -11.36 3.91
CA GLY A 116 -17.52 -10.87 3.12
C GLY A 116 -17.67 -9.35 3.05
N ILE A 117 -16.76 -8.60 3.70
CA ILE A 117 -16.74 -7.13 3.65
C ILE A 117 -15.84 -6.66 2.53
N VAL A 118 -16.34 -5.72 1.73
CA VAL A 118 -15.62 -5.17 0.58
C VAL A 118 -15.34 -3.68 0.78
N PRO A 119 -14.25 -3.14 0.21
CA PRO A 119 -13.81 -1.79 0.50
C PRO A 119 -14.51 -0.74 -0.35
N LEU A 120 -14.54 0.49 0.17
CA LEU A 120 -14.79 1.66 -0.65
C LEU A 120 -13.67 1.84 -1.68
N VAL A 121 -14.00 2.51 -2.79
CA VAL A 121 -13.08 2.90 -3.86
C VAL A 121 -13.35 4.34 -4.28
N ASP A 122 -12.31 5.03 -4.79
CA ASP A 122 -12.42 6.43 -5.21
C ASP A 122 -13.60 6.60 -6.17
N PRO A 123 -14.55 7.52 -5.90
CA PRO A 123 -15.71 7.77 -6.76
C PRO A 123 -15.39 8.12 -8.22
N ALA A 124 -14.14 8.52 -8.51
CA ALA A 124 -13.67 8.78 -9.87
C ALA A 124 -13.31 7.50 -10.65
N VAL A 125 -13.24 6.33 -10.00
CA VAL A 125 -12.98 5.05 -10.66
C VAL A 125 -14.25 4.59 -11.37
N THR A 126 -14.14 4.20 -12.65
CA THR A 126 -15.28 3.65 -13.39
C THR A 126 -15.86 2.43 -12.65
N GLY A 127 -17.16 2.46 -12.35
CA GLY A 127 -17.86 1.41 -11.59
C GLY A 127 -17.82 1.59 -10.07
N ALA A 128 -17.26 2.68 -9.55
CA ALA A 128 -17.18 2.95 -8.11
C ALA A 128 -18.55 3.09 -7.43
N ASP A 129 -19.60 3.46 -8.16
CA ASP A 129 -20.97 3.51 -7.65
C ASP A 129 -21.47 2.12 -7.22
N VAL A 130 -21.18 1.09 -8.04
CA VAL A 130 -21.49 -0.30 -7.72
C VAL A 130 -20.70 -0.75 -6.49
N GLU A 131 -19.38 -0.53 -6.49
CA GLU A 131 -18.54 -1.01 -5.39
C GLU A 131 -18.79 -0.28 -4.07
N ASN A 132 -19.02 1.04 -4.11
CA ASN A 132 -19.34 1.79 -2.90
C ASN A 132 -20.71 1.43 -2.33
N ALA A 133 -21.69 1.06 -3.17
CA ALA A 133 -22.95 0.48 -2.71
C ALA A 133 -22.76 -0.93 -2.11
N ASN A 134 -21.89 -1.75 -2.73
CA ASN A 134 -21.53 -3.06 -2.20
C ASN A 134 -20.84 -2.95 -0.83
N SER A 135 -19.88 -2.02 -0.68
CA SER A 135 -19.19 -1.78 0.59
C SER A 135 -20.16 -1.40 1.70
N ALA A 136 -21.07 -0.46 1.44
CA ALA A 136 -22.12 -0.07 2.38
C ALA A 136 -23.03 -1.25 2.78
N THR A 137 -23.41 -2.08 1.80
CA THR A 137 -24.21 -3.30 2.05
C THR A 137 -23.44 -4.29 2.92
N SER A 138 -22.18 -4.56 2.57
CA SER A 138 -21.34 -5.57 3.22
C SER A 138 -21.06 -5.30 4.70
N LEU A 139 -21.08 -4.03 5.12
CA LEU A 139 -20.96 -3.65 6.53
C LEU A 139 -22.14 -4.11 7.40
N THR A 140 -23.32 -4.29 6.80
CA THR A 140 -24.53 -4.75 7.50
C THR A 140 -24.87 -6.20 7.19
N THR A 141 -24.67 -6.61 5.94
CA THR A 141 -24.94 -7.94 5.41
C THR A 141 -23.71 -8.39 4.61
N PRO A 142 -22.72 -9.02 5.26
CA PRO A 142 -21.51 -9.48 4.59
C PRO A 142 -21.84 -10.45 3.45
N PHE A 143 -21.11 -10.34 2.35
CA PHE A 143 -21.30 -11.23 1.21
C PHE A 143 -20.84 -12.66 1.51
N ALA A 144 -21.40 -13.62 0.76
CA ALA A 144 -20.90 -14.99 0.75
C ALA A 144 -19.42 -14.99 0.36
N ASN A 145 -18.62 -15.73 1.12
CA ASN A 145 -17.16 -15.62 1.10
C ASN A 145 -16.46 -16.98 1.05
N ASP A 146 -17.13 -18.00 0.49
CA ASP A 146 -16.81 -19.44 0.39
C ASP A 146 -15.33 -19.78 0.08
N GLY A 147 -14.41 -19.45 0.99
CA GLY A 147 -12.96 -19.44 0.76
C GLY A 147 -12.46 -18.33 -0.19
N LEU A 148 -13.32 -17.42 -0.64
CA LEU A 148 -12.98 -16.38 -1.61
C LEU A 148 -12.13 -15.26 -0.97
N SER A 149 -11.21 -14.70 -1.76
CA SER A 149 -10.51 -13.47 -1.40
C SER A 149 -11.44 -12.26 -1.52
N VAL A 150 -11.06 -11.14 -0.89
CA VAL A 150 -11.81 -9.88 -1.04
C VAL A 150 -11.91 -9.47 -2.52
N ALA A 151 -10.82 -9.62 -3.29
CA ALA A 151 -10.83 -9.37 -4.73
C ALA A 151 -11.86 -10.23 -5.49
N ASP A 152 -11.99 -11.52 -5.14
CA ASP A 152 -12.95 -12.41 -5.78
C ASP A 152 -14.39 -12.05 -5.44
N ILE A 153 -14.65 -11.66 -4.18
CA ILE A 153 -15.96 -11.21 -3.72
C ILE A 153 -16.36 -9.92 -4.44
N VAL A 154 -15.45 -8.95 -4.51
CA VAL A 154 -15.63 -7.68 -5.25
C VAL A 154 -15.99 -7.95 -6.71
N LYS A 155 -15.23 -8.83 -7.37
CA LYS A 155 -15.50 -9.25 -8.76
C LYS A 155 -16.84 -9.95 -8.91
N ALA A 156 -17.19 -10.87 -8.01
CA ALA A 156 -18.46 -11.59 -8.02
C ALA A 156 -19.67 -10.66 -7.86
N ASN A 157 -19.48 -9.52 -7.19
CA ASN A 157 -20.51 -8.49 -6.99
C ASN A 157 -20.43 -7.35 -8.00
N GLY A 158 -19.80 -7.57 -9.15
CA GLY A 158 -19.94 -6.73 -10.34
C GLY A 158 -18.92 -5.60 -10.50
N PHE A 159 -17.96 -5.45 -9.58
CA PHE A 159 -16.86 -4.51 -9.75
C PHE A 159 -15.58 -5.23 -10.16
N SER A 160 -15.06 -4.93 -11.36
CA SER A 160 -13.86 -5.59 -11.90
C SER A 160 -12.73 -4.62 -12.25
N ASN A 161 -12.95 -3.30 -12.08
CA ASN A 161 -12.01 -2.24 -12.45
C ASN A 161 -10.97 -2.00 -11.35
N PHE A 162 -10.21 -3.04 -11.00
CA PHE A 162 -9.20 -3.01 -9.94
C PHE A 162 -8.05 -3.98 -10.23
N THR A 163 -6.89 -3.71 -9.63
CA THR A 163 -5.73 -4.62 -9.66
C THR A 163 -5.79 -5.58 -8.47
N ALA A 164 -5.87 -6.87 -8.71
CA ALA A 164 -5.75 -7.87 -7.64
C ALA A 164 -4.30 -7.92 -7.14
N GLN A 165 -4.08 -7.90 -5.83
CA GLN A 165 -2.74 -7.92 -5.22
C GLN A 165 -2.65 -8.97 -4.12
N SER A 166 -1.66 -9.86 -4.20
CA SER A 166 -1.40 -10.86 -3.15
C SER A 166 -0.64 -10.27 -1.95
N SER A 167 -0.61 -11.01 -0.85
CA SER A 167 0.20 -10.66 0.34
C SER A 167 1.70 -10.56 0.05
N SER A 168 2.21 -11.24 -0.99
CA SER A 168 3.60 -11.12 -1.46
C SER A 168 3.85 -9.90 -2.36
N GLY A 169 2.81 -9.13 -2.68
CA GLY A 169 2.88 -7.96 -3.55
C GLY A 169 2.75 -8.27 -5.04
N SER A 170 2.57 -9.55 -5.42
CA SER A 170 2.29 -9.94 -6.80
C SER A 170 0.96 -9.35 -7.24
N THR A 171 0.90 -8.83 -8.48
CA THR A 171 -0.31 -8.20 -9.01
C THR A 171 -0.84 -8.96 -10.22
N THR A 172 -2.16 -9.03 -10.32
CA THR A 172 -2.87 -9.49 -11.51
C THR A 172 -3.69 -8.32 -12.04
N ALA A 173 -3.46 -7.99 -13.31
CA ALA A 173 -4.18 -6.90 -13.97
C ALA A 173 -5.70 -7.16 -13.97
N PRO A 174 -6.52 -6.10 -14.02
CA PRO A 174 -7.95 -6.23 -14.29
C PRO A 174 -8.15 -7.07 -15.56
N ALA A 175 -9.21 -7.90 -15.57
CA ALA A 175 -9.63 -8.49 -16.83
C ALA A 175 -9.97 -7.35 -17.81
N ALA A 176 -9.49 -7.44 -19.05
CA ALA A 176 -9.85 -6.48 -20.09
C ALA A 176 -11.38 -6.37 -20.13
N GLY A 177 -11.91 -5.16 -19.95
CA GLY A 177 -13.33 -4.94 -19.71
C GLY A 177 -14.19 -5.60 -20.78
N ASN A 178 -14.95 -6.62 -20.41
CA ASN A 178 -16.15 -6.96 -21.16
C ASN A 178 -17.17 -5.90 -20.80
N ASN A 179 -17.49 -5.05 -21.77
CA ASN A 179 -18.69 -4.21 -21.74
C ASN A 179 -19.92 -5.14 -21.64
N ASN A 180 -20.24 -5.59 -20.44
CA ASN A 180 -21.47 -6.34 -20.18
C ASN A 180 -22.62 -5.33 -20.13
N ASN A 181 -23.08 -4.94 -21.32
CA ASN A 181 -24.44 -4.53 -21.50
C ASN A 181 -25.31 -5.72 -21.09
N ASN A 182 -26.10 -5.49 -20.05
CA ASN A 182 -27.04 -6.44 -19.47
C ASN A 182 -28.00 -6.94 -20.58
N ASN A 183 -27.84 -8.17 -21.04
CA ASN A 183 -28.93 -8.89 -21.69
C ASN A 183 -28.96 -10.33 -21.21
N ASN A 184 -29.99 -10.58 -20.41
CA ASN A 184 -30.32 -11.86 -19.84
C ASN A 184 -30.97 -12.73 -20.95
N ASN A 185 -30.25 -13.70 -21.51
CA ASN A 185 -30.74 -15.08 -21.62
C ASN A 185 -29.79 -16.04 -22.36
N ASN A 186 -29.62 -17.19 -21.70
CA ASN A 186 -29.46 -18.54 -22.21
C ASN A 186 -28.13 -18.99 -22.83
N GLY A 187 -27.35 -19.68 -21.98
CA GLY A 187 -26.66 -20.93 -22.25
C GLY A 187 -25.99 -21.13 -23.61
N ASN A 188 -24.67 -21.00 -23.63
CA ASN A 188 -23.88 -22.08 -24.22
C ASN A 188 -22.49 -22.20 -23.58
N ASN A 189 -22.19 -23.44 -23.20
CA ASN A 189 -20.95 -23.91 -22.62
C ASN A 189 -19.80 -23.77 -23.64
N GLY A 190 -18.74 -23.08 -23.26
CA GLY A 190 -17.54 -22.87 -24.09
C GLY A 190 -16.29 -22.85 -23.22
N ASN A 191 -16.10 -23.91 -22.44
CA ASN A 191 -14.97 -24.08 -21.53
C ASN A 191 -13.72 -24.48 -22.33
N ASN A 192 -12.78 -23.56 -22.57
CA ASN A 192 -11.46 -23.90 -23.11
C ASN A 192 -10.51 -24.23 -21.94
N GLY A 193 -10.74 -25.40 -21.35
CA GLY A 193 -9.85 -26.03 -20.38
C GLY A 193 -9.01 -27.09 -21.07
N ASN A 194 -7.71 -26.80 -21.23
CA ASN A 194 -6.68 -27.76 -21.60
C ASN A 194 -6.61 -28.88 -20.56
N THR A 195 -7.14 -30.07 -20.87
CA THR A 195 -6.87 -31.30 -20.12
C THR A 195 -6.66 -32.46 -21.08
N GLY A 196 -5.46 -33.05 -20.97
CA GLY A 196 -5.01 -34.19 -21.77
C GLY A 196 -6.00 -35.34 -21.76
N ALA A 197 -6.23 -35.87 -22.95
CA ALA A 197 -7.09 -37.01 -23.20
C ALA A 197 -6.55 -38.28 -22.53
N VAL A 198 -7.34 -38.86 -21.62
CA VAL A 198 -7.22 -40.26 -21.23
C VAL A 198 -8.61 -40.88 -21.36
N THR A 199 -8.83 -41.53 -22.49
CA THR A 199 -10.00 -42.35 -22.78
C THR A 199 -9.86 -43.68 -22.04
N SER A 200 -10.80 -43.97 -21.14
CA SER A 200 -10.95 -45.29 -20.53
C SER A 200 -11.89 -46.16 -21.36
N THR A 201 -11.36 -47.23 -21.94
CA THR A 201 -12.13 -48.40 -22.39
C THR A 201 -11.71 -49.60 -21.55
N VAL A 202 -12.68 -50.18 -20.83
CA VAL A 202 -12.54 -51.38 -20.00
C VAL A 202 -12.76 -52.61 -20.89
N THR A 203 -11.83 -53.59 -20.84
CA THR A 203 -12.15 -55.03 -20.82
C THR A 203 -10.94 -55.88 -20.41
N SER A 204 -11.03 -56.44 -19.20
CA SER A 204 -10.61 -57.79 -18.72
C SER A 204 -9.38 -58.52 -19.29
N ALA A 205 -8.39 -58.77 -18.41
CA ALA A 205 -7.94 -60.10 -17.92
C ALA A 205 -6.43 -60.11 -17.57
N ALA A 206 -6.09 -60.60 -16.37
CA ALA A 206 -4.73 -61.02 -15.97
C ALA A 206 -4.58 -62.56 -16.17
N PRO A 207 -3.40 -63.23 -16.03
CA PRO A 207 -2.14 -62.77 -15.42
C PRO A 207 -0.81 -63.28 -16.10
N ALA A 208 0.31 -62.96 -15.42
CA ALA A 208 1.60 -63.68 -15.34
C ALA A 208 2.82 -63.15 -16.12
N ALA A 209 3.97 -63.32 -15.45
CA ALA A 209 5.28 -62.71 -15.62
C ALA A 209 6.11 -63.20 -16.81
N THR A 210 7.06 -62.37 -17.28
CA THR A 210 8.49 -62.73 -17.47
C THR A 210 9.32 -61.49 -17.82
N SER A 211 10.53 -61.47 -17.28
CA SER A 211 11.68 -60.61 -17.63
C SER A 211 12.14 -60.78 -19.07
N GLU A 212 12.68 -59.71 -19.68
CA GLU A 212 14.04 -59.64 -20.27
C GLU A 212 14.22 -58.41 -21.17
N ALA A 213 15.46 -57.96 -21.24
CA ALA A 213 15.94 -56.75 -21.92
C ALA A 213 16.35 -57.02 -23.38
N ALA A 214 16.22 -56.01 -24.25
CA ALA A 214 17.02 -55.74 -25.47
C ALA A 214 16.42 -54.46 -26.11
N ASP A 215 17.15 -53.35 -26.21
CA ASP A 215 18.18 -53.00 -27.19
C ASP A 215 17.63 -52.14 -28.35
N ALA A 216 18.35 -51.05 -28.62
CA ALA A 216 18.62 -50.44 -29.93
C ALA A 216 18.91 -48.94 -29.75
N GLY A 217 20.12 -48.64 -29.27
CA GLY A 217 20.76 -47.36 -29.54
C GLY A 217 21.23 -47.33 -30.99
N ASN A 218 20.90 -46.27 -31.72
CA ASN A 218 21.53 -45.94 -32.99
C ASN A 218 22.16 -44.55 -32.84
N GLY A 219 23.47 -44.53 -32.61
CA GLY A 219 24.31 -43.40 -33.02
C GLY A 219 24.58 -43.47 -34.51
N ASN A 220 24.87 -42.33 -35.13
CA ASN A 220 26.01 -42.25 -36.04
C ASN A 220 26.47 -40.80 -36.25
N ASP A 221 27.79 -40.68 -36.22
CA ASP A 221 28.61 -39.48 -36.26
C ASP A 221 28.80 -38.87 -37.68
N ASN A 222 29.20 -37.59 -37.65
CA ASN A 222 30.23 -36.89 -38.45
C ASN A 222 30.35 -37.07 -39.97
N ASN A 223 30.38 -35.93 -40.68
CA ASN A 223 31.51 -35.33 -41.44
C ASN A 223 30.92 -34.14 -42.23
N GLY A 224 31.46 -32.91 -42.31
CA GLY A 224 32.84 -32.49 -42.59
C GLY A 224 32.83 -31.70 -43.91
N ASP A 225 33.65 -30.64 -43.98
CA ASP A 225 33.97 -29.75 -45.12
C ASP A 225 33.11 -28.49 -45.34
N ASN A 226 33.63 -27.32 -45.70
CA ASN A 226 34.91 -26.58 -45.55
C ASN A 226 34.74 -25.27 -46.37
N ASN A 227 35.60 -24.27 -46.11
CA ASN A 227 35.83 -23.02 -46.90
C ASN A 227 34.77 -21.90 -46.83
N ASP A 228 35.09 -20.60 -46.71
CA ASP A 228 36.37 -19.88 -46.87
C ASP A 228 36.34 -18.52 -46.12
N ASN A 229 37.46 -18.25 -45.45
CA ASN A 229 38.21 -16.98 -45.27
C ASN A 229 37.58 -15.60 -45.55
N ASN A 230 37.72 -14.70 -44.57
CA ASN A 230 38.74 -13.62 -44.52
C ASN A 230 38.54 -12.84 -43.19
N GLY A 231 39.43 -12.89 -42.17
CA GLY A 231 40.77 -12.29 -42.11
C GLY A 231 40.64 -10.76 -42.10
N ASN A 232 40.96 -9.96 -41.08
CA ASN A 232 42.02 -9.93 -40.07
C ASN A 232 41.53 -9.07 -38.87
N ASN A 233 41.80 -9.41 -37.59
CA ASN A 233 43.06 -9.21 -36.83
C ASN A 233 43.47 -7.72 -36.75
N ASN A 234 43.82 -7.11 -35.63
CA ASN A 234 44.43 -7.57 -34.37
C ASN A 234 44.23 -6.47 -33.31
N ASP A 235 43.87 -6.80 -32.07
CA ASP A 235 44.75 -6.97 -30.89
C ASP A 235 45.28 -5.66 -30.26
N ASP A 236 44.92 -5.50 -28.98
CA ASP A 236 45.78 -5.24 -27.81
C ASP A 236 45.05 -4.31 -26.81
N ASN A 237 44.52 -4.83 -25.70
CA ASN A 237 45.19 -5.28 -24.46
C ASN A 237 45.24 -4.16 -23.39
N SER A 238 44.61 -4.46 -22.25
CA SER A 238 44.85 -3.96 -20.88
C SER A 238 44.81 -2.44 -20.61
N ASN A 239 43.88 -2.00 -19.74
CA ASN A 239 44.26 -1.72 -18.33
C ASN A 239 43.06 -1.47 -17.40
N ASN A 240 43.30 -1.81 -16.15
CA ASN A 240 42.52 -1.62 -14.94
C ASN A 240 42.11 -0.15 -14.70
N GLY A 241 40.86 0.09 -14.27
CA GLY A 241 40.35 1.42 -13.93
C GLY A 241 39.22 1.34 -12.91
N ASN A 242 39.60 1.41 -11.63
CA ASN A 242 38.72 1.68 -10.51
C ASN A 242 38.30 3.16 -10.53
N ASP A 243 37.14 3.46 -9.93
CA ASP A 243 36.58 4.79 -9.62
C ASP A 243 36.03 5.61 -10.80
N ASN A 244 34.72 5.85 -10.82
CA ASN A 244 34.15 7.08 -10.26
C ASN A 244 32.63 7.10 -10.39
N ALA A 245 32.00 7.60 -9.34
CA ALA A 245 30.58 7.84 -9.19
C ALA A 245 29.98 8.59 -10.39
N ASN A 246 28.83 8.11 -10.85
CA ASN A 246 27.99 8.84 -11.79
C ASN A 246 27.37 10.05 -11.06
N THR A 247 28.10 11.16 -11.08
CA THR A 247 27.61 12.50 -10.74
C THR A 247 26.69 12.99 -11.86
N GLY A 248 25.41 13.13 -11.56
CA GLY A 248 24.44 13.74 -12.47
C GLY A 248 23.22 14.25 -11.73
N ASN A 249 23.30 15.47 -11.18
CA ASN A 249 22.53 16.64 -11.63
C ASN A 249 22.59 17.73 -10.55
N ASP A 250 23.63 18.57 -10.59
CA ASP A 250 23.73 19.77 -9.76
C ASP A 250 22.79 20.85 -10.30
N ASN A 251 21.61 20.98 -9.68
CA ASN A 251 20.84 22.22 -9.72
C ASN A 251 21.03 22.97 -8.41
N ASN A 252 21.88 23.99 -8.49
CA ASN A 252 22.11 25.04 -7.52
C ASN A 252 20.80 25.55 -6.88
N SER A 253 20.63 25.34 -5.57
CA SER A 253 19.71 26.10 -4.73
C SER A 253 20.26 26.20 -3.30
N ASN A 254 20.69 27.41 -2.96
CA ASN A 254 21.04 27.98 -1.66
C ASN A 254 20.94 27.06 -0.42
N GLY A 255 22.10 26.66 0.12
CA GLY A 255 22.31 26.53 1.57
C GLY A 255 21.54 25.44 2.32
N VAL A 256 20.93 24.47 1.64
CA VAL A 256 20.25 23.35 2.29
C VAL A 256 21.30 22.40 2.89
N GLN A 257 21.28 22.23 4.22
CA GLN A 257 22.05 21.19 4.89
C GLN A 257 21.66 19.84 4.30
N LYS A 258 22.64 19.09 3.78
CA LYS A 258 22.43 17.73 3.28
C LYS A 258 22.32 16.77 4.46
N SER A 259 21.40 15.81 4.40
CA SER A 259 21.29 14.78 5.43
C SER A 259 22.59 13.97 5.53
N THR A 260 22.97 13.62 6.76
CA THR A 260 24.11 12.73 7.04
C THR A 260 23.74 11.24 6.93
N LEU A 261 22.48 10.90 6.69
CA LEU A 261 22.06 9.50 6.52
C LEU A 261 22.53 8.96 5.16
N ALA A 262 23.37 7.92 5.19
CA ALA A 262 23.87 7.27 3.99
C ALA A 262 22.72 6.66 3.16
N GLY A 263 22.69 6.96 1.87
CA GLY A 263 21.70 6.43 0.93
C GLY A 263 20.31 7.06 1.01
N ALA A 264 20.03 7.91 2.01
CA ALA A 264 18.78 8.66 2.08
C ALA A 264 18.84 9.88 1.15
N ASP A 265 17.87 9.96 0.24
CA ASP A 265 17.64 11.13 -0.60
C ASP A 265 16.23 11.65 -0.35
N PHE A 266 16.15 12.82 0.28
CA PHE A 266 14.88 13.48 0.60
C PHE A 266 14.31 14.30 -0.57
N GLY A 267 14.97 14.26 -1.73
CA GLY A 267 14.59 14.92 -2.97
C GLY A 267 14.53 16.43 -2.80
N LEU A 268 13.37 17.03 -3.10
CA LEU A 268 13.16 18.48 -3.07
C LEU A 268 13.02 19.08 -1.67
N CYS A 269 13.01 18.25 -0.62
CA CYS A 269 12.67 18.69 0.74
C CYS A 269 13.78 18.49 1.76
N VAL A 270 13.71 19.30 2.81
CA VAL A 270 14.54 19.23 4.01
C VAL A 270 13.63 18.89 5.20
N PRO A 271 13.34 17.62 5.49
CA PRO A 271 12.24 17.19 6.38
C PRO A 271 12.49 17.47 7.88
N THR A 272 12.82 18.70 8.22
CA THR A 272 13.12 19.16 9.57
C THR A 272 11.89 19.78 10.23
N MET A 273 11.89 19.75 11.56
CA MET A 273 10.83 20.24 12.43
C MET A 273 11.34 21.38 13.31
N SER A 274 10.46 22.35 13.54
CA SER A 274 10.66 23.47 14.47
C SER A 274 9.75 23.35 15.69
N PHE A 275 10.10 24.06 16.75
CA PHE A 275 9.31 24.21 17.97
C PHE A 275 9.40 25.67 18.45
N VAL A 276 8.34 26.45 18.20
CA VAL A 276 8.37 27.91 18.39
C VAL A 276 7.13 28.41 19.13
N GLY A 277 7.36 29.35 20.04
CA GLY A 277 6.35 30.02 20.85
C GLY A 277 5.61 31.12 20.08
N GLY A 278 4.31 31.28 20.33
CA GLY A 278 3.54 32.42 19.83
C GLY A 278 3.12 32.36 18.37
N ARG A 279 3.17 31.18 17.72
CA ARG A 279 2.64 31.00 16.36
C ARG A 279 1.11 31.09 16.34
N GLY A 280 0.54 31.52 15.21
CA GLY A 280 -0.91 31.49 14.99
C GLY A 280 -1.74 32.37 15.95
N ASN A 281 -1.19 33.51 16.39
CA ASN A 281 -1.77 34.38 17.42
C ASN A 281 -1.86 33.76 18.83
N ARG A 282 -1.11 32.68 19.10
CA ARG A 282 -0.99 32.11 20.45
C ARG A 282 -0.07 32.97 21.33
N LYS A 283 -0.07 32.72 22.63
CA LYS A 283 0.83 33.41 23.57
C LYS A 283 2.28 33.05 23.25
N ALA A 284 3.22 33.98 23.47
CA ALA A 284 4.65 33.73 23.24
C ALA A 284 5.20 32.53 24.04
N THR A 285 4.56 32.18 25.15
CA THR A 285 4.89 31.02 25.98
C THR A 285 4.23 29.71 25.53
N GLU A 286 3.40 29.75 24.50
CA GLU A 286 2.70 28.59 23.95
C GLU A 286 3.41 28.12 22.69
N PHE A 287 4.18 27.04 22.84
CA PHE A 287 5.05 26.51 21.81
C PHE A 287 4.37 25.43 20.99
N THR A 288 4.72 25.40 19.71
CA THR A 288 4.05 24.57 18.71
C THR A 288 5.05 24.03 17.70
N PHE A 289 4.75 22.86 17.18
CA PHE A 289 5.52 22.20 16.14
C PHE A 289 5.04 22.60 14.75
N LEU A 290 5.97 22.71 13.80
CA LEU A 290 5.68 22.90 12.37
C LEU A 290 6.83 22.35 11.53
N PRO A 291 6.58 21.81 10.32
CA PRO A 291 7.66 21.55 9.37
C PRO A 291 8.39 22.86 9.05
N LYS A 292 9.72 22.82 8.98
CA LYS A 292 10.51 23.98 8.56
C LYS A 292 10.56 24.15 7.05
N ASP A 293 10.56 23.02 6.34
CA ASP A 293 10.60 23.04 4.89
C ASP A 293 9.32 23.68 4.32
N PRO A 294 9.44 24.76 3.52
CA PRO A 294 8.27 25.47 3.00
C PRO A 294 7.37 24.62 2.10
N LEU A 295 7.95 23.66 1.36
CA LEU A 295 7.20 22.77 0.50
C LEU A 295 6.39 21.78 1.34
N VAL A 296 6.98 21.24 2.40
CA VAL A 296 6.30 20.35 3.35
C VAL A 296 5.23 21.10 4.17
N ALA A 297 5.54 22.33 4.60
CA ALA A 297 4.67 23.15 5.44
C ALA A 297 3.43 23.70 4.73
N LYS A 298 3.40 23.68 3.39
CA LYS A 298 2.32 24.29 2.60
C LYS A 298 0.94 23.72 2.94
N GLY A 299 0.07 24.53 3.54
CA GLY A 299 -1.27 24.11 3.95
C GLY A 299 -1.31 23.34 5.27
N GLN A 300 -0.19 23.21 5.97
CA GLN A 300 -0.13 22.69 7.33
C GLN A 300 -0.21 23.84 8.34
N GLN A 301 -1.07 23.69 9.37
CA GLN A 301 -1.09 24.56 10.54
C GLN A 301 -0.19 24.02 11.66
N GLU A 302 0.21 24.89 12.57
CA GLU A 302 1.01 24.54 13.74
C GLU A 302 0.26 23.61 14.71
N ALA A 303 0.96 22.63 15.27
CA ALA A 303 0.38 21.61 16.13
C ALA A 303 1.04 21.56 17.51
N LEU A 304 0.24 21.31 18.55
CA LEU A 304 0.75 21.03 19.89
C LEU A 304 1.28 19.58 20.02
N ASN A 305 0.79 18.68 19.17
CA ASN A 305 1.23 17.28 19.14
C ASN A 305 2.28 17.10 18.02
N PRO A 306 3.53 16.75 18.36
CA PRO A 306 4.59 16.55 17.37
C PRO A 306 4.28 15.43 16.38
N ASN A 307 3.50 14.41 16.78
CA ASN A 307 3.14 13.30 15.89
C ASN A 307 2.28 13.73 14.69
N ILE A 308 1.54 14.83 14.79
CA ILE A 308 0.80 15.41 13.65
C ILE A 308 1.81 15.95 12.61
N ILE A 309 2.89 16.55 13.08
CA ILE A 309 3.92 17.14 12.22
C ILE A 309 4.83 16.07 11.61
N THR A 310 5.20 15.04 12.38
CA THR A 310 5.99 13.92 11.84
C THR A 310 5.23 13.16 10.75
N ASN A 311 3.92 12.91 10.95
CA ASN A 311 3.04 12.35 9.92
C ASN A 311 3.08 13.22 8.65
N ARG A 312 2.80 14.51 8.82
CA ARG A 312 2.80 15.46 7.71
C ARG A 312 4.12 15.43 6.93
N ILE A 313 5.26 15.45 7.62
CA ILE A 313 6.57 15.44 6.97
C ILE A 313 6.76 14.16 6.15
N CYS A 314 6.51 12.98 6.73
CA CYS A 314 6.68 11.72 6.00
C CYS A 314 5.71 11.57 4.82
N ASP A 315 4.49 12.09 4.93
CA ASP A 315 3.53 12.08 3.83
C ASP A 315 4.03 12.94 2.66
N GLN A 316 4.58 14.12 2.95
CA GLN A 316 5.11 15.00 1.91
C GLN A 316 6.37 14.43 1.25
N LEU A 317 7.17 13.64 1.97
CA LEU A 317 8.30 12.92 1.35
C LEU A 317 7.88 12.05 0.16
N THR A 318 6.69 11.44 0.25
CA THR A 318 6.12 10.63 -0.82
C THR A 318 5.43 11.48 -1.89
N ASN A 319 4.68 12.50 -1.47
CA ASN A 319 3.72 13.17 -2.35
C ASN A 319 4.31 14.35 -3.15
N VAL A 320 5.26 15.09 -2.56
CA VAL A 320 5.77 16.34 -3.18
C VAL A 320 7.29 16.41 -3.23
N CYS A 321 7.98 15.74 -2.30
CA CYS A 321 9.43 15.85 -2.21
C CYS A 321 10.17 14.93 -3.17
N GLN A 322 9.50 13.93 -3.76
CA GLN A 322 10.13 12.92 -4.62
C GLN A 322 11.27 12.16 -3.90
N ALA A 323 11.13 11.93 -2.59
CA ALA A 323 12.15 11.23 -1.80
C ALA A 323 12.29 9.76 -2.23
N ASN A 324 13.50 9.22 -2.08
CA ASN A 324 13.78 7.81 -2.35
C ASN A 324 13.25 6.89 -1.24
N GLN A 325 13.31 5.57 -1.46
CA GLN A 325 12.78 4.60 -0.50
C GLN A 325 13.53 4.63 0.84
N ALA A 326 14.85 4.82 0.83
CA ALA A 326 15.66 4.87 2.05
C ALA A 326 15.26 6.06 2.94
N ALA A 327 15.03 7.23 2.35
CA ALA A 327 14.54 8.42 3.05
C ALA A 327 13.14 8.22 3.66
N LYS A 328 12.24 7.55 2.92
CA LYS A 328 10.89 7.21 3.43
C LYS A 328 10.95 6.25 4.61
N THR A 329 11.75 5.19 4.51
CA THR A 329 11.98 4.26 5.62
C THR A 329 12.55 4.98 6.84
N ALA A 330 13.60 5.79 6.66
CA ALA A 330 14.17 6.58 7.75
C ALA A 330 13.14 7.52 8.41
N CYS A 331 12.23 8.11 7.62
CA CYS A 331 11.15 8.94 8.15
C CYS A 331 10.16 8.15 9.02
N LEU A 332 9.74 6.96 8.57
CA LEU A 332 8.83 6.11 9.33
C LEU A 332 9.47 5.60 10.63
N ASP A 333 10.76 5.25 10.59
CA ASP A 333 11.51 4.86 11.78
C ASP A 333 11.66 6.02 12.75
N ALA A 334 11.97 7.23 12.24
CA ALA A 334 12.06 8.43 13.06
C ALA A 334 10.72 8.78 13.71
N LYS A 335 9.62 8.63 12.96
CA LYS A 335 8.25 8.84 13.46
C LYS A 335 7.93 7.88 14.62
N ALA A 336 8.25 6.59 14.47
CA ALA A 336 8.06 5.61 15.55
C ALA A 336 8.86 5.97 16.82
N GLN A 337 10.10 6.43 16.65
CA GLN A 337 10.94 6.87 17.77
C GLN A 337 10.41 8.14 18.45
N ILE A 338 9.92 9.12 17.69
CA ILE A 338 9.28 10.32 18.27
C ILE A 338 7.99 9.97 19.02
N GLN A 339 7.19 9.06 18.47
CA GLN A 339 5.99 8.58 19.15
C GLN A 339 6.33 7.90 20.48
N ALA A 340 7.37 7.05 20.49
CA ALA A 340 7.85 6.40 21.70
C ALA A 340 8.45 7.36 22.72
N LEU A 341 9.11 8.44 22.26
CA LEU A 341 9.70 9.46 23.13
C LEU A 341 8.64 10.20 23.95
N GLY A 342 7.47 10.47 23.37
CA GLY A 342 6.32 11.05 24.07
C GLY A 342 6.49 12.50 24.57
N THR A 343 7.66 13.12 24.39
CA THR A 343 7.93 14.51 24.76
C THR A 343 7.24 15.49 23.80
N LYS A 344 7.03 16.72 24.27
CA LYS A 344 6.36 17.81 23.51
C LYS A 344 7.09 19.14 23.69
N ASP A 345 8.41 19.08 23.66
CA ASP A 345 9.28 20.24 23.83
C ASP A 345 10.35 20.31 22.72
N ALA A 346 11.31 21.24 22.84
CA ALA A 346 12.36 21.43 21.85
C ALA A 346 13.19 20.16 21.61
N SER A 347 13.35 19.29 22.60
CA SER A 347 14.09 18.03 22.46
C SER A 347 13.43 17.10 21.45
N THR A 348 12.11 17.15 21.30
CA THR A 348 11.37 16.36 20.30
C THR A 348 11.74 16.77 18.88
N ALA A 349 11.78 18.08 18.61
CA ALA A 349 12.17 18.62 17.31
C ALA A 349 13.65 18.36 17.01
N GLN A 350 14.52 18.51 18.02
CA GLN A 350 15.95 18.19 17.89
C GLN A 350 16.15 16.72 17.56
N LYS A 351 15.47 15.82 18.30
CA LYS A 351 15.60 14.38 18.08
C LYS A 351 15.10 13.97 16.71
N TRP A 352 13.98 14.54 16.25
CA TRP A 352 13.48 14.32 14.90
C TRP A 352 14.52 14.73 13.84
N ASN A 353 15.06 15.94 13.96
CA ASN A 353 16.07 16.45 13.02
C ASN A 353 17.33 15.56 13.02
N GLU A 354 17.80 15.16 14.20
CA GLU A 354 18.94 14.25 14.35
C GLU A 354 18.68 12.89 13.66
N LEU A 355 17.51 12.28 13.90
CA LEU A 355 17.14 10.98 13.33
C LEU A 355 17.12 10.98 11.81
N LEU A 356 16.84 12.13 11.18
CA LEU A 356 16.85 12.29 9.73
C LEU A 356 18.19 12.80 9.18
N GLY A 357 19.23 12.85 10.02
CA GLY A 357 20.58 13.25 9.61
C GLY A 357 20.79 14.77 9.52
N PHE A 358 19.96 15.56 10.22
CA PHE A 358 20.05 17.02 10.30
C PHE A 358 20.34 17.49 11.73
N ALA A 359 21.21 16.76 12.44
CA ALA A 359 21.64 17.12 13.79
C ALA A 359 22.18 18.56 13.85
N GLY A 360 21.90 19.28 14.94
CA GLY A 360 22.30 20.68 15.09
C GLY A 360 21.41 21.70 14.37
N THR A 361 20.35 21.26 13.68
CA THR A 361 19.34 22.18 13.12
C THR A 361 18.72 23.04 14.22
N ASP A 362 18.74 24.36 14.04
CA ASP A 362 18.03 25.29 14.92
C ASP A 362 16.52 25.05 14.84
N VAL A 363 15.91 24.72 15.98
CA VAL A 363 14.48 24.42 16.09
C VAL A 363 13.64 25.64 16.42
N SER A 364 14.26 26.79 16.70
CA SER A 364 13.56 28.00 17.17
C SER A 364 13.01 28.91 16.06
N GLN A 365 13.15 28.50 14.80
CA GLN A 365 12.72 29.27 13.61
C GLN A 365 11.62 28.54 12.85
#